data_AF-A0A8H6U0N1-F1
#
_entry.id   AF-A0A8H6U0N1-F1
#
_cell.length_a   1.000
_cell.length_b   1.000
_cell.length_c   1.000
_cell.angle_alpha   90.00
_cell.angle_beta   90.00
_cell.angle_gamma   90.00
#
_symmetry.space_group_name_H-M   'P 1'
#
loop_
_entity.id
_entity.type
_entity.pdbx_description
1 polymer ?
#
loop_
_entity_poly.entity_id
_entity_poly.type
_entity_poly.pdbx_seq_one_letter_code
_entity_poly.pdbx_strand_id
1 'polypeptide(L)'
;MSSSELSALLTSSKNLTSHLSRPELPSINLSLDQIEAQNYLLAHAHVDASALSSSIAHLNTSTTFSPLQPLQDTDVAGYLRHAHEQNLISTIEEGRTEPQEQFYRTLEERSRRDWEAKQKRVFDELGGRVGVKRRAKPHAANAEQDESMVYDRVITELNSARLRGTSYPIAHALARAAFDVASDPRSVQMSQNFHVLAKITGEPPVLPPIEHPGAHILNAPIIERRHARVYLGNQETREAAALRRQIANGAREALEEQYWDVLERTIQARPNEAQLGGDPSVANKVRAFLFVRYYKNGKWEERIELVAGQPLWARLFFLVRTGHYQEALEEALRFQQAIKHREASFISHFQTWIQSADRRLPKANRDHLQSIYNAHMLHSSTADPFKLAL
;
A
#
# COMPACT_ATOMS: atom_id res chain seq x y z
N MET A 1 -27.73 -9.46 47.36
CA MET A 1 -26.40 -9.05 46.88
C MET A 1 -26.26 -7.56 47.13
N SER A 2 -25.40 -7.19 48.08
CA SER A 2 -25.27 -5.80 48.53
C SER A 2 -24.50 -4.97 47.51
N SER A 3 -24.76 -3.66 47.46
CA SER A 3 -24.08 -2.73 46.55
C SER A 3 -22.55 -2.80 46.63
N SER A 4 -22.00 -3.23 47.77
CA SER A 4 -20.56 -3.46 47.97
C SER A 4 -20.01 -4.63 47.13
N GLU A 5 -20.79 -5.69 46.93
CA GLU A 5 -20.38 -6.87 46.16
C GLU A 5 -20.33 -6.58 44.67
N LEU A 6 -21.26 -5.74 44.17
CA LEU A 6 -21.26 -5.27 42.79
C LEU A 6 -20.10 -4.32 42.50
N SER A 7 -19.73 -3.44 43.45
CA SER A 7 -18.55 -2.58 43.29
C SER A 7 -17.25 -3.38 43.31
N ALA A 8 -17.17 -4.44 44.12
CA ALA A 8 -16.00 -5.33 44.14
C ALA A 8 -15.87 -6.10 42.83
N LEU A 9 -16.97 -6.61 42.27
CA LEU A 9 -17.00 -7.26 40.96
C LEU A 9 -16.63 -6.31 39.81
N LEU A 10 -17.09 -5.05 39.86
CA LEU A 10 -16.72 -4.04 38.87
C LEU A 10 -15.22 -3.73 38.91
N THR A 11 -14.62 -3.70 40.11
CA THR A 11 -13.20 -3.39 40.30
C THR A 11 -12.33 -4.58 39.87
N SER A 12 -12.75 -5.81 40.19
CA SER A 12 -12.12 -7.03 39.66
C SER A 12 -12.22 -7.13 38.14
N SER A 13 -13.37 -6.78 37.55
CA SER A 13 -13.55 -6.76 36.09
C SER A 13 -12.61 -5.74 35.43
N LYS A 14 -12.48 -4.54 36.00
CA LYS A 14 -11.59 -3.49 35.47
C LYS A 14 -10.11 -3.89 35.52
N ASN A 15 -9.68 -4.54 36.60
CA ASN A 15 -8.31 -5.05 36.74
C ASN A 15 -8.01 -6.25 35.81
N LEU A 16 -9.03 -7.04 35.44
CA LEU A 16 -8.89 -8.10 34.45
C LEU A 16 -8.79 -7.54 33.02
N THR A 17 -9.49 -6.46 32.72
CA THR A 17 -9.45 -5.81 31.40
C THR A 17 -8.21 -4.94 31.18
N SER A 18 -7.54 -4.45 32.24
CA SER A 18 -6.35 -3.60 32.09
C SER A 18 -5.13 -4.32 31.49
N HIS A 19 -5.14 -5.66 31.50
CA HIS A 19 -4.08 -6.48 30.89
C HIS A 19 -4.34 -6.82 29.40
N LEU A 20 -5.50 -6.49 28.84
CA LEU A 20 -5.90 -6.83 27.46
C LEU A 20 -5.90 -5.63 26.50
N SER A 21 -5.74 -4.41 26.98
CA SER A 21 -5.70 -3.20 26.15
C SER A 21 -4.28 -2.92 25.65
N ARG A 22 -4.00 -3.23 24.38
CA ARG A 22 -2.88 -2.59 23.66
C ARG A 22 -3.09 -1.07 23.68
N PRO A 23 -2.02 -0.26 23.77
CA PRO A 23 -2.16 1.19 23.89
C PRO A 23 -2.65 1.75 22.55
N GLU A 24 -3.91 2.20 22.52
CA GLU A 24 -4.39 3.08 21.47
C GLU A 24 -3.61 4.40 21.48
N LEU A 25 -3.44 4.97 20.29
CA LEU A 25 -2.93 6.33 20.09
C LEU A 25 -3.69 7.31 21.01
N PRO A 26 -3.02 8.32 21.59
CA PRO A 26 -3.67 9.22 22.54
C PRO A 26 -4.79 10.00 21.83
N SER A 27 -6.04 9.74 22.21
CA SER A 27 -7.14 10.64 21.90
C SER A 27 -7.03 11.85 22.85
N ILE A 28 -6.71 13.01 22.26
CA ILE A 28 -6.66 14.27 22.98
C ILE A 28 -8.11 14.73 23.20
N ASN A 29 -8.74 14.25 24.27
CA ASN A 29 -9.92 14.91 24.85
C ASN A 29 -9.41 15.89 25.90
N LEU A 30 -9.06 17.10 25.46
CA LEU A 30 -8.72 18.18 26.36
C LEU A 30 -10.00 18.60 27.12
N SER A 31 -9.97 18.46 28.44
CA SER A 31 -10.97 19.08 29.32
C SER A 31 -10.81 20.61 29.29
N LEU A 32 -11.88 21.36 29.59
CA LEU A 32 -11.90 22.83 29.55
C LEU A 32 -10.73 23.46 30.35
N ASP A 33 -10.39 22.85 31.48
CA ASP A 33 -9.28 23.27 32.35
C ASP A 33 -7.90 23.09 31.70
N GLN A 34 -7.72 22.08 30.82
CA GLN A 34 -6.46 21.86 30.10
C GLN A 34 -6.28 22.82 28.92
N ILE A 35 -7.38 23.29 28.31
CA ILE A 35 -7.37 24.32 27.27
C ILE A 35 -6.99 25.68 27.88
N GLU A 36 -7.52 26.00 29.06
CA GLU A 36 -7.16 27.20 29.81
C GLU A 36 -5.70 27.19 30.25
N ALA A 37 -5.17 26.05 30.71
CA ALA A 37 -3.76 25.90 31.06
C ALA A 37 -2.82 26.05 29.84
N GLN A 38 -3.24 25.61 28.66
CA GLN A 38 -2.46 25.75 27.43
C GLN A 38 -2.42 27.21 26.95
N ASN A 39 -3.53 27.94 27.06
CA ASN A 39 -3.57 29.39 26.80
C ASN A 39 -2.69 30.16 27.80
N TYR A 40 -2.68 29.76 29.06
CA TYR A 40 -1.82 30.37 30.08
C TYR A 40 -0.33 30.15 29.79
N LEU A 41 0.06 28.95 29.33
CA LEU A 41 1.44 28.62 28.95
C LEU A 41 1.91 29.41 27.72
N LEU A 42 1.02 29.64 26.75
CA LEU A 42 1.32 30.45 25.56
C LEU A 42 1.43 31.94 25.90
N ALA A 43 0.58 32.45 26.80
CA ALA A 43 0.69 33.81 27.32
C ALA A 43 2.00 34.03 28.10
N HIS A 44 2.47 33.03 28.85
CA HIS A 44 3.74 33.08 29.56
C HIS A 44 4.95 33.12 28.63
N ALA A 45 4.80 32.59 27.41
CA ALA A 45 5.77 32.67 26.32
C ALA A 45 5.65 33.96 25.47
N HIS A 46 4.86 34.95 25.91
CA HIS A 46 4.57 36.21 25.19
C HIS A 46 3.93 36.00 23.81
N VAL A 47 3.25 34.88 23.58
CA VAL A 47 2.51 34.63 22.34
C VAL A 47 1.03 34.83 22.60
N ASP A 48 0.49 35.93 22.09
CA ASP A 48 -0.93 36.26 22.22
C ASP A 48 -1.77 35.40 21.27
N ALA A 49 -2.18 34.23 21.76
CA ALA A 49 -2.97 33.25 21.01
C ALA A 49 -4.30 33.83 20.50
N SER A 50 -4.86 34.83 21.19
CA SER A 50 -6.12 35.47 20.80
C SER A 50 -5.94 36.36 19.57
N ALA A 51 -4.88 37.19 19.55
CA ALA A 51 -4.51 38.02 18.41
C ALA A 51 -4.10 37.18 17.19
N LEU A 52 -3.40 36.06 17.43
CA LEU A 52 -2.98 35.13 16.38
C LEU A 52 -4.18 34.40 15.76
N SER A 53 -5.15 33.97 16.59
CA SER A 53 -6.39 33.35 16.12
C SER A 53 -7.25 34.32 15.31
N SER A 54 -7.32 35.60 15.70
CA SER A 54 -8.00 36.62 14.88
C SER A 54 -7.28 36.88 13.55
N SER A 55 -5.94 36.85 13.56
CA SER A 55 -5.14 37.04 12.34
C SER A 55 -5.29 35.85 11.37
N ILE A 56 -5.42 34.64 11.90
CA ILE A 56 -5.72 33.42 11.12
C ILE A 56 -7.14 33.43 10.57
N ALA A 57 -8.12 33.91 11.35
CA ALA A 57 -9.52 33.99 10.92
C ALA A 57 -9.72 34.98 9.74
N HIS A 58 -8.84 35.98 9.60
CA HIS A 58 -8.87 36.93 8.48
C HIS A 58 -7.99 36.51 7.28
N LEU A 59 -7.24 35.41 7.36
CA LEU A 59 -6.48 34.88 6.23
C LEU A 59 -7.42 34.19 5.24
N ASN A 60 -7.79 34.88 4.17
CA ASN A 60 -8.52 34.32 3.04
C ASN A 60 -7.64 33.31 2.28
N THR A 61 -7.74 32.03 2.63
CA THR A 61 -7.04 30.92 1.95
C THR A 61 -7.53 30.65 0.53
N SER A 62 -8.64 31.28 0.11
CA SER A 62 -9.24 31.09 -1.21
C SER A 62 -8.53 31.85 -2.33
N THR A 63 -7.76 32.89 -2.03
CA THR A 63 -7.05 33.70 -3.06
C THR A 63 -5.54 33.44 -3.11
N THR A 64 -4.95 32.81 -2.09
CA THR A 64 -3.50 32.55 -2.01
C THR A 64 -3.02 31.45 -2.96
N PHE A 65 -3.92 30.58 -3.45
CA PHE A 65 -3.57 29.44 -4.31
C PHE A 65 -4.32 29.43 -5.64
N SER A 66 -4.82 30.57 -6.10
CA SER A 66 -5.40 30.67 -7.45
C SER A 66 -4.31 30.42 -8.50
N PRO A 67 -4.54 29.58 -9.52
CA PRO A 67 -3.58 29.37 -10.59
C PRO A 67 -3.29 30.70 -11.31
N LEU A 68 -2.01 31.02 -11.47
CA LEU A 68 -1.52 32.25 -12.09
C LEU A 68 -2.07 32.36 -13.52
N GLN A 69 -2.83 33.43 -13.80
CA GLN A 69 -3.26 33.74 -15.16
C GLN A 69 -2.02 34.07 -16.02
N PRO A 70 -1.97 33.64 -17.28
CA PRO A 70 -0.87 33.99 -18.17
C PRO A 70 -0.82 35.52 -18.35
N LEU A 71 0.31 36.13 -17.99
CA LEU A 71 0.58 37.55 -18.19
C LEU A 71 0.62 37.88 -19.69
N GLN A 72 0.07 39.02 -20.08
CA GLN A 72 0.33 39.63 -21.39
C GLN A 72 1.59 40.50 -21.31
N ASP A 73 2.45 40.45 -22.34
CA ASP A 73 3.83 40.96 -22.40
C ASP A 73 4.03 42.49 -22.24
N THR A 74 3.07 43.24 -21.68
CA THR A 74 3.17 44.72 -21.53
C THR A 74 2.86 45.28 -20.14
N ASP A 75 2.57 44.45 -19.13
CA ASP A 75 2.35 44.92 -17.74
C ASP A 75 3.54 44.66 -16.82
N VAL A 76 4.40 45.67 -16.65
CA VAL A 76 5.57 45.63 -15.74
C VAL A 76 5.14 45.48 -14.28
N ALA A 77 3.99 46.05 -13.88
CA ALA A 77 3.49 45.94 -12.52
C ALA A 77 2.90 44.55 -12.23
N GLY A 78 2.32 43.91 -13.25
CA GLY A 78 1.94 42.49 -13.21
C GLY A 78 3.15 41.58 -13.05
N TYR A 79 4.20 41.80 -13.84
CA TYR A 79 5.44 41.02 -13.77
C TYR A 79 6.11 41.12 -12.39
N LEU A 80 6.20 42.33 -11.81
CA LEU A 80 6.82 42.50 -10.48
C LEU A 80 6.03 41.81 -9.36
N ARG A 81 4.69 41.83 -9.42
CA ARG A 81 3.85 41.10 -8.46
C ARG A 81 4.03 39.59 -8.59
N HIS A 82 4.03 39.08 -9.82
CA HIS A 82 4.28 37.67 -10.10
C HIS A 82 5.67 37.24 -9.64
N ALA A 83 6.72 38.03 -9.92
CA ALA A 83 8.08 37.73 -9.48
C ALA A 83 8.22 37.72 -7.95
N HIS A 84 7.54 38.64 -7.26
CA HIS A 84 7.51 38.67 -5.81
C HIS A 84 6.78 37.45 -5.22
N GLU A 85 5.61 37.09 -5.75
CA GLU A 85 4.85 35.90 -5.32
C GLU A 85 5.62 34.60 -5.60
N GLN A 86 6.26 34.48 -6.77
CA GLN A 86 7.10 33.33 -7.11
C GLN A 86 8.29 33.19 -6.15
N ASN A 87 8.90 34.31 -5.76
CA ASN A 87 10.01 34.30 -4.81
C ASN A 87 9.55 33.87 -3.40
N LEU A 88 8.37 34.34 -2.96
CA LEU A 88 7.76 33.88 -1.71
C LEU A 88 7.44 32.38 -1.72
N ILE A 89 6.90 31.86 -2.83
CA ILE A 89 6.64 30.42 -2.97
C ILE A 89 7.95 29.64 -2.91
N SER A 90 8.95 30.06 -3.69
CA SER A 90 10.26 29.41 -3.73
C SER A 90 10.93 29.39 -2.35
N THR A 91 10.87 30.47 -1.59
CA THR A 91 11.46 30.54 -0.24
C THR A 91 10.70 29.68 0.77
N ILE A 92 9.38 29.56 0.66
CA ILE A 92 8.58 28.65 1.49
C ILE A 92 8.88 27.18 1.14
N GLU A 93 8.98 26.84 -0.14
CA GLU A 93 9.32 25.49 -0.58
C GLU A 93 10.74 25.08 -0.17
N GLU A 94 11.71 25.99 -0.31
CA GLU A 94 13.09 25.79 0.14
C GLU A 94 13.15 25.59 1.66
N GLY A 95 12.44 26.44 2.43
CA GLY A 95 12.31 26.31 3.88
C GLY A 95 11.58 25.06 4.35
N ARG A 96 10.79 24.39 3.49
CA ARG A 96 10.13 23.11 3.80
C ARG A 96 10.99 21.90 3.43
N THR A 97 11.81 22.05 2.39
CA THR A 97 12.67 20.97 1.89
C THR A 97 13.78 20.64 2.88
N GLU A 98 14.43 21.65 3.46
CA GLU A 98 15.52 21.45 4.42
C GLU A 98 15.10 20.68 5.69
N PRO A 99 13.99 21.01 6.39
CA PRO A 99 13.50 20.23 7.52
C PRO A 99 13.08 18.81 7.14
N GLN A 100 12.50 18.63 5.95
CA GLN A 100 12.10 17.31 5.46
C GLN A 100 13.33 16.42 5.25
N GLU A 101 14.38 16.93 4.62
CA GLU A 101 15.65 16.22 4.45
C GLU A 101 16.32 15.92 5.81
N GLN A 102 16.35 16.89 6.73
CA GLN A 102 16.89 16.68 8.07
C GLN A 102 16.11 15.61 8.86
N PHE A 103 14.79 15.58 8.72
CA PHE A 103 13.93 14.55 9.32
C PHE A 103 14.27 13.16 8.77
N TYR A 104 14.37 13.00 7.45
CA TYR A 104 14.72 11.71 6.83
C TYR A 104 16.12 11.26 7.21
N ARG A 105 17.12 12.16 7.22
CA ARG A 105 18.48 11.85 7.71
C ARG A 105 18.46 11.36 9.15
N THR A 106 17.75 12.05 10.04
CA THR A 106 17.64 11.67 11.45
C THR A 106 16.95 10.31 11.63
N LEU A 107 15.92 10.04 10.83
CA LEU A 107 15.23 8.74 10.80
C LEU A 107 16.16 7.62 10.37
N GLU A 108 16.91 7.80 9.28
CA GLU A 108 17.88 6.82 8.79
C GLU A 108 18.99 6.55 9.82
N GLU A 109 19.51 7.60 10.46
CA GLU A 109 20.53 7.46 11.50
C GLU A 109 20.03 6.69 12.72
N ARG A 110 18.79 6.93 13.15
CA ARG A 110 18.17 6.17 14.25
C ARG A 110 17.91 4.73 13.84
N SER A 111 17.34 4.52 12.66
CA SER A 111 17.11 3.18 12.10
C SER A 111 18.40 2.38 12.01
N ARG A 112 19.49 2.99 11.55
CA ARG A 112 20.83 2.37 11.50
C ARG A 112 21.36 2.04 12.89
N ARG A 113 21.24 2.95 13.85
CA ARG A 113 21.66 2.69 15.24
C ARG A 113 20.86 1.56 15.89
N ASP A 114 19.55 1.53 15.69
CA ASP A 114 18.68 0.47 16.19
C ASP A 114 19.02 -0.87 15.54
N TRP A 115 19.32 -0.86 14.23
CA TRP A 115 19.79 -2.04 13.51
C TRP A 115 21.13 -2.56 14.05
N GLU A 116 22.12 -1.69 14.22
CA GLU A 116 23.43 -2.06 14.79
C GLU A 116 23.31 -2.59 16.23
N ALA A 117 22.45 -1.97 17.04
CA ALA A 117 22.17 -2.43 18.39
C ALA A 117 21.49 -3.81 18.40
N LYS A 118 20.53 -4.04 17.49
CA LYS A 118 19.88 -5.35 17.32
C LYS A 118 20.86 -6.40 16.82
N GLN A 119 21.71 -6.06 15.86
CA GLN A 119 22.77 -6.93 15.36
C GLN A 119 23.72 -7.33 16.49
N LYS A 120 24.21 -6.38 17.30
CA LYS A 120 25.06 -6.68 18.47
C LYS A 120 24.38 -7.61 19.47
N ARG A 121 23.12 -7.36 19.82
CA ARG A 121 22.36 -8.26 20.73
C ARG A 121 22.24 -9.67 20.17
N VAL A 122 21.92 -9.81 18.88
CA VAL A 122 21.84 -11.12 18.23
C VAL A 122 23.20 -11.81 18.24
N PHE A 123 24.29 -11.10 17.96
CA PHE A 123 25.65 -11.64 18.02
C PHE A 123 26.05 -12.07 19.44
N ASP A 124 25.71 -11.30 20.47
CA ASP A 124 25.98 -11.66 21.86
C ASP A 124 25.16 -12.88 22.31
N GLU A 125 23.90 -12.98 21.87
CA GLU A 125 23.01 -14.11 22.16
C GLU A 125 23.37 -15.39 21.40
N LEU A 126 23.97 -15.27 20.20
CA LEU A 126 24.51 -16.40 19.46
C LEU A 126 25.89 -16.82 19.97
N GLY A 127 26.75 -15.85 20.33
CA GLY A 127 28.12 -16.05 20.79
C GLY A 127 28.23 -16.54 22.24
N GLY A 128 27.23 -16.27 23.09
CA GLY A 128 27.21 -16.70 24.50
C GLY A 128 26.83 -18.16 24.76
N ARG A 129 26.59 -18.98 23.72
CA ARG A 129 26.07 -20.36 23.85
C ARG A 129 27.09 -21.42 24.30
N VAL A 130 28.30 -21.04 24.76
CA VAL A 130 29.29 -22.02 25.27
C VAL A 130 29.26 -22.21 26.79
N GLY A 131 28.44 -21.48 27.55
CA GLY A 131 28.03 -21.99 28.86
C GLY A 131 27.70 -20.95 29.90
N VAL A 132 26.41 -20.66 30.06
CA VAL A 132 25.81 -20.34 31.36
C VAL A 132 24.35 -20.81 31.32
N LYS A 133 23.92 -21.55 32.35
CA LYS A 133 22.55 -22.06 32.51
C LYS A 133 21.55 -20.89 32.54
N ARG A 134 20.65 -20.82 31.54
CA ARG A 134 19.55 -19.85 31.50
C ARG A 134 18.49 -20.23 32.54
N ARG A 135 18.25 -19.33 33.50
CA ARG A 135 17.04 -19.35 34.34
C ARG A 135 15.92 -18.70 33.52
N ALA A 136 15.05 -19.52 32.93
CA ALA A 136 13.96 -19.07 32.07
C ALA A 136 12.79 -18.47 32.88
N LYS A 137 12.21 -17.37 32.38
CA LYS A 137 10.83 -16.95 32.70
C LYS A 137 9.89 -17.65 31.70
N PRO A 138 8.78 -18.29 32.10
CA PRO A 138 8.27 -19.44 31.32
C PRO A 138 7.27 -19.17 30.19
N HIS A 139 6.92 -17.93 29.80
CA HIS A 139 5.76 -17.75 28.89
C HIS A 139 5.94 -16.89 27.62
N ALA A 140 7.10 -16.30 27.35
CA ALA A 140 7.35 -15.58 26.09
C ALA A 140 8.54 -16.11 25.26
N ALA A 141 9.44 -16.90 25.87
CA ALA A 141 10.65 -17.36 25.22
C ALA A 141 10.41 -18.47 24.17
N ASN A 142 9.33 -19.25 24.29
CA ASN A 142 9.10 -20.38 23.39
C ASN A 142 8.66 -19.90 22.00
N ALA A 143 7.79 -18.89 21.90
CA ALA A 143 7.30 -18.39 20.62
C ALA A 143 8.38 -17.69 19.78
N GLU A 144 9.23 -16.86 20.41
CA GLU A 144 10.37 -16.23 19.72
C GLU A 144 11.44 -17.27 19.31
N GLN A 145 11.61 -18.34 20.09
CA GLN A 145 12.50 -19.44 19.74
C GLN A 145 11.94 -20.27 18.57
N ASP A 146 10.64 -20.54 18.56
CA ASP A 146 9.96 -21.27 17.49
C ASP A 146 9.99 -20.47 16.17
N GLU A 147 9.75 -19.16 16.22
CA GLU A 147 9.87 -18.26 15.05
C GLU A 147 11.31 -18.24 14.51
N SER A 148 12.30 -18.11 15.39
CA SER A 148 13.71 -18.17 15.03
C SER A 148 14.09 -19.50 14.37
N MET A 149 13.48 -20.61 14.78
CA MET A 149 13.77 -21.94 14.24
C MET A 149 13.26 -22.13 12.81
N VAL A 150 12.11 -21.52 12.45
CA VAL A 150 11.56 -21.66 11.09
C VAL A 150 12.45 -20.92 10.08
N TYR A 151 12.90 -19.71 10.40
CA TYR A 151 13.85 -18.98 9.55
C TYR A 151 15.23 -19.64 9.50
N ASP A 152 15.72 -20.20 10.61
CA ASP A 152 17.01 -20.92 10.66
C ASP A 152 17.06 -22.10 9.68
N ARG A 153 15.96 -22.85 9.54
CA ARG A 153 15.84 -23.92 8.54
C ARG A 153 16.00 -23.40 7.13
N VAL A 154 15.29 -22.31 6.78
CA VAL A 154 15.37 -21.70 5.44
C VAL A 154 16.79 -21.24 5.12
N ILE A 155 17.49 -20.63 6.09
CA ILE A 155 18.87 -20.17 5.90
C ILE A 155 19.84 -21.35 5.79
N THR A 156 19.65 -22.40 6.58
CA THR A 156 20.44 -23.63 6.51
C THR A 156 20.31 -24.29 5.13
N GLU A 157 19.09 -24.39 4.61
CA GLU A 157 18.82 -24.95 3.28
C GLU A 157 19.45 -24.08 2.17
N LEU A 158 19.31 -22.75 2.25
CA LEU A 158 19.96 -21.80 1.35
C LEU A 158 21.48 -22.00 1.30
N ASN A 159 22.12 -22.05 2.47
CA ASN A 159 23.57 -22.22 2.55
C ASN A 159 24.00 -23.57 1.98
N SER A 160 23.23 -24.64 2.26
CA SER A 160 23.46 -25.95 1.68
C SER A 160 23.37 -25.92 0.14
N ALA A 161 22.40 -25.18 -0.41
CA ALA A 161 22.21 -25.05 -1.85
C ALA A 161 23.36 -24.25 -2.49
N ARG A 162 23.81 -23.17 -1.85
CA ARG A 162 24.98 -22.38 -2.29
C ARG A 162 26.26 -23.21 -2.31
N LEU A 163 26.50 -24.00 -1.28
CA LEU A 163 27.67 -24.91 -1.23
C LEU A 163 27.64 -25.97 -2.33
N ARG A 164 26.44 -26.43 -2.72
CA ARG A 164 26.25 -27.34 -3.86
C ARG A 164 26.28 -26.65 -5.23
N GLY A 165 26.32 -25.31 -5.27
CA GLY A 165 26.21 -24.55 -6.51
C GLY A 165 24.82 -24.62 -7.18
N THR A 166 23.78 -24.94 -6.41
CA THR A 166 22.38 -25.04 -6.88
C THR A 166 21.58 -23.81 -6.49
N SER A 167 20.66 -23.35 -7.34
CA SER A 167 19.72 -22.27 -7.02
C SER A 167 18.76 -22.66 -5.88
N TYR A 168 18.27 -21.67 -5.13
CA TYR A 168 17.32 -21.86 -4.03
C TYR A 168 16.29 -20.71 -4.04
N PRO A 169 14.97 -21.00 -4.03
CA PRO A 169 13.92 -19.99 -4.10
C PRO A 169 13.67 -19.37 -2.72
N ILE A 170 14.56 -18.48 -2.29
CA ILE A 170 14.59 -17.93 -0.94
C ILE A 170 13.37 -17.07 -0.61
N ALA A 171 12.87 -16.26 -1.55
CA ALA A 171 11.74 -15.37 -1.26
C ALA A 171 10.46 -16.18 -1.00
N HIS A 172 10.23 -17.25 -1.77
CA HIS A 172 9.13 -18.18 -1.52
C HIS A 172 9.28 -18.94 -0.20
N ALA A 173 10.49 -19.43 0.09
CA ALA A 173 10.76 -20.14 1.35
C ALA A 173 10.53 -19.23 2.57
N LEU A 174 10.99 -17.97 2.51
CA LEU A 174 10.76 -16.98 3.55
C LEU A 174 9.29 -16.54 3.65
N ALA A 175 8.58 -16.42 2.53
CA ALA A 175 7.14 -16.12 2.52
C ALA A 175 6.33 -17.20 3.24
N ARG A 176 6.65 -18.47 2.99
CA ARG A 176 6.04 -19.62 3.66
C ARG A 176 6.41 -19.68 5.14
N ALA A 177 7.69 -19.54 5.46
CA ALA A 177 8.16 -19.48 6.84
C ALA A 177 7.43 -18.38 7.64
N ALA A 178 7.32 -17.19 7.06
CA ALA A 178 6.61 -16.06 7.66
C ALA A 178 5.10 -16.33 7.80
N PHE A 179 4.49 -17.05 6.87
CA PHE A 179 3.09 -17.45 6.94
C PHE A 179 2.84 -18.46 8.06
N ASP A 180 3.70 -19.47 8.20
CA ASP A 180 3.55 -20.54 9.18
C ASP A 180 3.64 -20.03 10.64
N VAL A 181 4.38 -18.94 10.85
CA VAL A 181 4.56 -18.28 12.16
C VAL A 181 3.69 -17.02 12.32
N ALA A 182 2.86 -16.69 11.33
CA ALA A 182 2.05 -15.49 11.34
C ALA A 182 1.00 -15.54 12.46
N SER A 183 1.18 -14.70 13.48
CA SER A 183 0.29 -14.61 14.64
C SER A 183 -0.31 -13.21 14.82
N ASP A 184 0.31 -12.19 14.21
CA ASP A 184 -0.08 -10.80 14.35
C ASP A 184 -0.09 -10.08 12.98
N PRO A 185 -0.70 -8.89 12.86
CA PRO A 185 -0.78 -8.18 11.59
C PRO A 185 0.59 -7.88 10.95
N ARG A 186 1.64 -7.72 11.77
CA ARG A 186 3.00 -7.43 11.29
C ARG A 186 3.64 -8.67 10.66
N SER A 187 3.49 -9.84 11.26
CA SER A 187 3.99 -11.11 10.70
C SER A 187 3.23 -11.51 9.44
N VAL A 188 1.92 -11.26 9.36
CA VAL A 188 1.15 -11.39 8.11
C VAL A 188 1.69 -10.46 7.02
N GLN A 189 1.97 -9.20 7.36
CA GLN A 189 2.58 -8.25 6.42
C GLN A 189 3.97 -8.69 5.96
N MET A 190 4.76 -9.35 6.82
CA MET A 190 6.08 -9.88 6.46
C MET A 190 5.98 -10.95 5.36
N SER A 191 5.04 -11.88 5.48
CA SER A 191 4.79 -12.88 4.42
C SER A 191 4.44 -12.21 3.09
N GLN A 192 3.60 -11.17 3.13
CA GLN A 192 3.25 -10.38 1.94
C GLN A 192 4.44 -9.64 1.34
N ASN A 193 5.34 -9.09 2.16
CA ASN A 193 6.56 -8.45 1.66
C ASN A 193 7.46 -9.44 0.91
N PHE A 194 7.59 -10.68 1.40
CA PHE A 194 8.33 -11.72 0.69
C PHE A 194 7.64 -12.14 -0.61
N HIS A 195 6.30 -12.20 -0.63
CA HIS A 195 5.53 -12.43 -1.86
C HIS A 195 5.77 -11.33 -2.91
N VAL A 196 5.75 -10.06 -2.49
CA VAL A 196 6.09 -8.93 -3.35
C VAL A 196 7.51 -9.05 -3.90
N LEU A 197 8.48 -9.41 -3.05
CA LEU A 197 9.87 -9.62 -3.48
C LEU A 197 9.97 -10.76 -4.50
N ALA A 198 9.28 -11.88 -4.29
CA ALA A 198 9.25 -13.00 -5.22
C ALA A 198 8.77 -12.57 -6.62
N LYS A 199 7.70 -11.78 -6.68
CA LYS A 199 7.17 -11.20 -7.94
C LYS A 199 8.15 -10.22 -8.58
N ILE A 200 8.74 -9.32 -7.79
CA ILE A 200 9.75 -8.38 -8.28
C ILE A 200 10.95 -9.12 -8.88
N THR A 201 11.46 -10.16 -8.23
CA THR A 201 12.64 -10.88 -8.71
C THR A 201 12.34 -11.88 -9.83
N GLY A 202 11.06 -12.20 -10.07
CA GLY A 202 10.66 -13.28 -10.96
C GLY A 202 11.22 -14.63 -10.51
N GLU A 203 11.33 -14.82 -9.19
CA GLU A 203 11.81 -16.08 -8.62
C GLU A 203 10.74 -17.15 -8.87
N PRO A 204 11.07 -18.35 -9.38
CA PRO A 204 10.08 -19.41 -9.52
C PRO A 204 9.76 -20.03 -8.15
N PRO A 205 8.50 -20.42 -7.87
CA PRO A 205 8.12 -21.04 -6.61
C PRO A 205 8.75 -22.43 -6.42
N VAL A 206 9.03 -23.13 -7.52
CA VAL A 206 9.62 -24.46 -7.54
C VAL A 206 10.69 -24.48 -8.62
N LEU A 207 11.86 -25.04 -8.28
CA LEU A 207 12.91 -25.31 -9.25
C LEU A 207 12.71 -26.71 -9.85
N PRO A 208 12.92 -26.88 -11.16
CA PRO A 208 12.77 -28.18 -11.81
C PRO A 208 13.69 -29.24 -11.15
N PRO A 209 13.22 -30.50 -11.01
CA PRO A 209 14.02 -31.58 -10.47
C PRO A 209 15.32 -31.75 -11.25
N ILE A 210 16.38 -32.04 -10.51
CA ILE A 210 17.69 -32.23 -11.08
C ILE A 210 17.77 -33.67 -11.59
N GLU A 211 17.57 -33.87 -12.90
CA GLU A 211 17.62 -35.22 -13.47
C GLU A 211 19.06 -35.75 -13.64
N HIS A 212 20.08 -34.89 -13.83
CA HIS A 212 21.44 -35.34 -14.17
C HIS A 212 22.57 -34.64 -13.38
N PRO A 213 23.42 -35.38 -12.65
CA PRO A 213 24.61 -34.91 -11.92
C PRO A 213 25.69 -34.14 -12.72
N GLY A 214 25.53 -33.96 -14.03
CA GLY A 214 26.47 -33.24 -14.90
C GLY A 214 25.87 -32.07 -15.71
N ALA A 215 24.55 -31.87 -15.68
CA ALA A 215 23.89 -30.79 -16.43
C ALA A 215 23.86 -29.45 -15.66
N HIS A 216 24.26 -29.48 -14.39
CA HIS A 216 24.15 -28.39 -13.41
C HIS A 216 24.89 -27.10 -13.76
N ILE A 217 26.05 -27.21 -14.42
CA ILE A 217 26.94 -26.06 -14.62
C ILE A 217 26.51 -25.23 -15.83
N LEU A 218 25.77 -25.81 -16.77
CA LEU A 218 25.51 -25.19 -18.07
C LEU A 218 24.11 -24.57 -18.19
N ASN A 219 23.09 -25.10 -17.48
CA ASN A 219 21.69 -24.73 -17.75
C ASN A 219 20.85 -24.29 -16.54
N ALA A 220 21.35 -24.37 -15.30
CA ALA A 220 20.60 -23.90 -14.14
C ALA A 220 20.73 -22.36 -14.02
N PRO A 221 19.64 -21.59 -14.09
CA PRO A 221 19.74 -20.14 -13.97
C PRO A 221 20.17 -19.80 -12.54
N ILE A 222 21.41 -19.32 -12.40
CA ILE A 222 21.92 -18.79 -11.14
C ILE A 222 21.07 -17.57 -10.78
N ILE A 223 20.36 -17.67 -9.66
CA ILE A 223 19.52 -16.58 -9.12
C ILE A 223 20.37 -15.65 -8.25
N GLU A 224 21.44 -16.18 -7.66
CA GLU A 224 22.33 -15.46 -6.77
C GLU A 224 22.86 -14.18 -7.42
N ARG A 225 22.62 -13.05 -6.72
CA ARG A 225 23.11 -11.70 -7.07
C ARG A 225 22.78 -11.25 -8.51
N ARG A 226 21.79 -11.85 -9.17
CA ARG A 226 21.39 -11.53 -10.56
C ARG A 226 21.21 -10.03 -10.81
N HIS A 227 20.61 -9.32 -9.86
CA HIS A 227 20.30 -7.89 -9.98
C HIS A 227 21.38 -6.97 -9.36
N ALA A 228 22.40 -7.51 -8.68
CA ALA A 228 23.32 -6.72 -7.86
C ALA A 228 24.10 -5.67 -8.70
N ARG A 229 24.60 -6.07 -9.88
CA ARG A 229 25.38 -5.17 -10.76
C ARG A 229 24.55 -3.97 -11.22
N VAL A 230 23.30 -4.21 -11.60
CA VAL A 230 22.40 -3.18 -12.13
C VAL A 230 21.90 -2.29 -11.00
N TYR A 231 21.56 -2.88 -9.85
CA TYR A 231 21.04 -2.15 -8.69
C TYR A 231 22.08 -1.21 -8.07
N LEU A 232 23.33 -1.64 -7.95
CA LEU A 232 24.44 -0.87 -7.36
C LEU A 232 25.18 0.01 -8.37
N GLY A 233 24.85 -0.09 -9.66
CA GLY A 233 25.50 0.62 -10.75
C GLY A 233 24.90 2.01 -11.04
N ASN A 234 25.25 2.55 -12.20
CA ASN A 234 24.71 3.84 -12.66
C ASN A 234 23.21 3.73 -13.02
N GLN A 235 22.40 4.62 -12.43
CA GLN A 235 20.93 4.66 -12.55
C GLN A 235 20.42 5.19 -13.90
N GLU A 236 21.26 5.84 -14.68
CA GLU A 236 20.93 6.38 -16.01
C GLU A 236 20.97 5.32 -17.12
N THR A 237 21.46 4.12 -16.80
CA THR A 237 21.58 3.02 -17.75
C THR A 237 20.22 2.45 -18.16
N ARG A 238 20.17 1.88 -19.38
CA ARG A 238 18.96 1.20 -19.89
C ARG A 238 18.60 0.01 -19.02
N GLU A 239 19.59 -0.69 -18.47
CA GLU A 239 19.40 -1.81 -17.55
C GLU A 239 18.77 -1.35 -16.22
N ALA A 240 19.21 -0.22 -15.65
CA ALA A 240 18.62 0.33 -14.44
C ALA A 240 17.15 0.75 -14.68
N ALA A 241 16.86 1.36 -15.83
CA ALA A 241 15.48 1.65 -16.22
C ALA A 241 14.62 0.38 -16.38
N ALA A 242 15.18 -0.70 -16.95
CA ALA A 242 14.50 -1.99 -17.03
C ALA A 242 14.24 -2.60 -15.65
N LEU A 243 15.20 -2.52 -14.73
CA LEU A 243 15.04 -2.99 -13.35
C LEU A 243 13.93 -2.22 -12.61
N ARG A 244 13.84 -0.90 -12.78
CA ARG A 244 12.74 -0.09 -12.20
C ARG A 244 11.38 -0.51 -12.75
N ARG A 245 11.28 -0.80 -14.05
CA ARG A 245 10.04 -1.34 -14.64
C ARG A 245 9.69 -2.71 -14.08
N GLN A 246 10.69 -3.58 -13.91
CA GLN A 246 10.51 -4.89 -13.29
C GLN A 246 10.00 -4.77 -11.85
N ILE A 247 10.57 -3.87 -11.05
CA ILE A 247 10.10 -3.58 -9.68
C ILE A 247 8.65 -3.11 -9.69
N ALA A 248 8.31 -2.14 -10.54
CA ALA A 248 6.93 -1.62 -10.62
C ALA A 248 5.92 -2.70 -11.07
N ASN A 249 6.28 -3.51 -12.06
CA ASN A 249 5.42 -4.58 -12.57
C ASN A 249 5.22 -5.69 -11.51
N GLY A 250 6.29 -6.20 -10.91
CA GLY A 250 6.20 -7.24 -9.89
C GLY A 250 5.45 -6.77 -8.64
N ALA A 251 5.65 -5.51 -8.22
CA ALA A 251 4.87 -4.93 -7.13
C ALA A 251 3.38 -4.80 -7.48
N ARG A 252 3.05 -4.35 -8.69
CA ARG A 252 1.66 -4.27 -9.16
C ARG A 252 0.98 -5.65 -9.16
N GLU A 253 1.62 -6.66 -9.75
CA GLU A 253 1.08 -8.03 -9.81
C GLU A 253 0.84 -8.61 -8.42
N ALA A 254 1.77 -8.40 -7.48
CA ALA A 254 1.58 -8.83 -6.10
C ALA A 254 0.39 -8.14 -5.41
N LEU A 255 0.21 -6.83 -5.65
CA LEU A 255 -0.92 -6.06 -5.09
C LEU A 255 -2.27 -6.41 -5.74
N GLU A 256 -2.26 -6.88 -6.99
CA GLU A 256 -3.42 -7.41 -7.70
C GLU A 256 -3.87 -8.74 -7.08
N GLU A 257 -2.94 -9.69 -6.92
CA GLU A 257 -3.19 -10.97 -6.26
C GLU A 257 -3.62 -10.79 -4.80
N GLN A 258 -2.96 -9.89 -4.07
CA GLN A 258 -3.34 -9.58 -2.68
C GLN A 258 -4.80 -9.10 -2.59
N TYR A 259 -5.24 -8.29 -3.54
CA TYR A 259 -6.62 -7.80 -3.54
C TYR A 259 -7.62 -8.87 -3.98
N TRP A 260 -7.19 -9.79 -4.86
CA TRP A 260 -7.97 -10.97 -5.19
C TRP A 260 -8.27 -11.83 -3.95
N ASP A 261 -7.26 -12.06 -3.09
CA ASP A 261 -7.47 -12.77 -1.81
C ASP A 261 -8.48 -12.05 -0.91
N VAL A 262 -8.41 -10.71 -0.84
CA VAL A 262 -9.38 -9.89 -0.07
C VAL A 262 -10.79 -10.06 -0.62
N LEU A 263 -10.92 -10.08 -1.95
CA LEU A 263 -12.19 -10.28 -2.63
C LEU A 263 -12.77 -11.65 -2.30
N GLU A 264 -11.98 -12.73 -2.43
CA GLU A 264 -12.43 -14.09 -2.14
C GLU A 264 -12.80 -14.28 -0.66
N ARG A 265 -11.99 -13.76 0.27
CA ARG A 265 -12.32 -13.78 1.70
C ARG A 265 -13.60 -13.02 2.02
N THR A 266 -13.84 -11.89 1.34
CA THR A 266 -15.07 -11.10 1.54
C THR A 266 -16.31 -11.88 1.11
N ILE A 267 -16.24 -12.61 -0.01
CA ILE A 267 -17.32 -13.48 -0.50
C ILE A 267 -17.55 -14.64 0.46
N GLN A 268 -16.48 -15.32 0.88
CA GLN A 268 -16.55 -16.46 1.80
C GLN A 268 -17.10 -16.06 3.18
N ALA A 269 -16.81 -14.85 3.65
CA ALA A 269 -17.32 -14.35 4.92
C ALA A 269 -18.83 -14.08 4.91
N ARG A 270 -19.41 -13.77 3.73
CA ARG A 270 -20.85 -13.46 3.59
C ARG A 270 -21.49 -14.16 2.37
N PRO A 271 -21.60 -15.51 2.38
CA PRO A 271 -22.05 -16.26 1.20
C PRO A 271 -23.49 -15.96 0.77
N ASN A 272 -24.39 -15.73 1.74
CA ASN A 272 -25.80 -15.46 1.49
C ASN A 272 -26.01 -14.11 0.76
N GLU A 273 -25.24 -13.09 1.15
CA GLU A 273 -25.27 -11.77 0.49
C GLU A 273 -24.58 -11.82 -0.89
N ALA A 274 -23.53 -12.64 -1.02
CA ALA A 274 -22.76 -12.75 -2.25
C ALA A 274 -23.54 -13.33 -3.42
N GLN A 275 -24.52 -14.19 -3.15
CA GLN A 275 -25.35 -14.83 -4.18
C GLN A 275 -24.49 -15.39 -5.33
N LEU A 276 -23.36 -16.03 -4.99
CA LEU A 276 -22.36 -16.46 -5.97
C LEU A 276 -22.98 -17.42 -7.01
N GLY A 277 -23.91 -18.28 -6.60
CA GLY A 277 -24.54 -19.26 -7.46
C GLY A 277 -23.54 -20.36 -7.88
N GLY A 278 -23.75 -20.95 -9.05
CA GLY A 278 -22.94 -22.07 -9.57
C GLY A 278 -21.91 -21.70 -10.65
N ASP A 279 -21.80 -20.43 -11.05
CA ASP A 279 -20.83 -19.99 -12.06
C ASP A 279 -19.46 -19.69 -11.43
N PRO A 280 -18.39 -20.43 -11.75
CA PRO A 280 -17.06 -20.21 -11.18
C PRO A 280 -16.28 -19.07 -11.84
N SER A 281 -16.85 -18.36 -12.82
CA SER A 281 -16.14 -17.31 -13.57
C SER A 281 -15.61 -16.17 -12.68
N VAL A 282 -14.45 -15.63 -13.04
CA VAL A 282 -13.83 -14.48 -12.37
C VAL A 282 -14.80 -13.30 -12.34
N ALA A 283 -15.46 -13.03 -13.46
CA ALA A 283 -16.40 -11.94 -13.59
C ALA A 283 -17.64 -12.14 -12.69
N ASN A 284 -18.06 -13.38 -12.42
CA ASN A 284 -19.11 -13.69 -11.46
C ASN A 284 -18.64 -13.56 -10.00
N LYS A 285 -17.40 -13.94 -9.68
CA LYS A 285 -16.80 -13.66 -8.36
C LYS A 285 -16.76 -12.16 -8.08
N VAL A 286 -16.32 -11.34 -9.03
CA VAL A 286 -16.34 -9.88 -8.90
C VAL A 286 -17.76 -9.34 -8.73
N ARG A 287 -18.73 -9.85 -9.50
CA ARG A 287 -20.15 -9.51 -9.31
C ARG A 287 -20.58 -9.81 -7.86
N ALA A 288 -20.32 -11.01 -7.37
CA ALA A 288 -20.69 -11.44 -6.02
C ALA A 288 -20.05 -10.54 -4.94
N PHE A 289 -18.78 -10.16 -5.11
CA PHE A 289 -18.11 -9.20 -4.25
C PHE A 289 -18.80 -7.82 -4.23
N LEU A 290 -19.21 -7.32 -5.40
CA LEU A 290 -19.93 -6.05 -5.50
C LEU A 290 -21.26 -6.08 -4.76
N PHE A 291 -22.00 -7.20 -4.85
CA PHE A 291 -23.23 -7.38 -4.07
C PHE A 291 -22.95 -7.27 -2.56
N VAL A 292 -21.93 -7.97 -2.08
CA VAL A 292 -21.54 -7.96 -0.65
C VAL A 292 -21.11 -6.58 -0.15
N ARG A 293 -20.46 -5.77 -1.00
CA ARG A 293 -19.91 -4.46 -0.62
C ARG A 293 -20.91 -3.31 -0.77
N TYR A 294 -21.61 -3.29 -1.90
CA TYR A 294 -22.30 -2.09 -2.40
C TYR A 294 -23.81 -2.27 -2.58
N TYR A 295 -24.34 -3.49 -2.41
CA TYR A 295 -25.78 -3.74 -2.48
C TYR A 295 -26.35 -3.95 -1.08
N LYS A 296 -27.20 -3.03 -0.64
CA LYS A 296 -27.80 -3.05 0.71
C LYS A 296 -29.29 -2.73 0.62
N ASN A 297 -30.10 -3.43 1.42
CA ASN A 297 -31.56 -3.20 1.51
C ASN A 297 -32.28 -3.20 0.15
N GLY A 298 -31.83 -4.07 -0.77
CA GLY A 298 -32.43 -4.19 -2.11
C GLY A 298 -32.03 -3.11 -3.11
N LYS A 299 -31.04 -2.25 -2.78
CA LYS A 299 -30.60 -1.15 -3.65
C LYS A 299 -29.07 -1.08 -3.72
N TRP A 300 -28.57 -0.64 -4.87
CA TRP A 300 -27.17 -0.26 -5.04
C TRP A 300 -26.91 1.09 -4.37
N GLU A 301 -25.68 1.30 -3.90
CA GLU A 301 -25.24 2.60 -3.40
C GLU A 301 -25.48 3.71 -4.43
N GLU A 302 -25.98 4.88 -3.99
CA GLU A 302 -26.53 5.93 -4.87
C GLU A 302 -25.53 6.46 -5.91
N ARG A 303 -24.23 6.40 -5.62
CA ARG A 303 -23.17 6.88 -6.50
C ARG A 303 -22.78 5.90 -7.62
N ILE A 304 -23.33 4.68 -7.61
CA ILE A 304 -23.00 3.66 -8.60
C ILE A 304 -23.99 3.74 -9.77
N GLU A 305 -23.47 4.02 -10.96
CA GLU A 305 -24.25 4.04 -12.19
C GLU A 305 -24.59 2.62 -12.63
N LEU A 306 -25.88 2.38 -12.90
CA LEU A 306 -26.36 1.13 -13.46
C LEU A 306 -26.47 1.24 -14.99
N VAL A 307 -25.62 0.49 -15.68
CA VAL A 307 -25.63 0.36 -17.14
C VAL A 307 -26.24 -0.99 -17.49
N ALA A 308 -27.34 -1.00 -18.25
CA ALA A 308 -28.15 -2.19 -18.51
C ALA A 308 -28.58 -2.94 -17.22
N GLY A 309 -28.85 -2.20 -16.15
CA GLY A 309 -29.25 -2.74 -14.84
C GLY A 309 -28.11 -3.34 -14.01
N GLN A 310 -26.85 -3.18 -14.44
CA GLN A 310 -25.68 -3.72 -13.74
C GLN A 310 -24.68 -2.61 -13.38
N PRO A 311 -23.93 -2.74 -12.27
CA PRO A 311 -22.86 -1.81 -11.89
C PRO A 311 -21.60 -2.07 -12.75
N LEU A 312 -21.69 -1.85 -14.06
CA LEU A 312 -20.66 -2.26 -15.03
C LEU A 312 -19.31 -1.58 -14.76
N TRP A 313 -19.29 -0.28 -14.45
CA TRP A 313 -18.05 0.43 -14.15
C TRP A 313 -17.31 -0.15 -12.94
N ALA A 314 -18.05 -0.44 -11.86
CA ALA A 314 -17.49 -1.10 -10.69
C ALA A 314 -16.94 -2.49 -11.04
N ARG A 315 -17.66 -3.26 -11.86
CA ARG A 315 -17.23 -4.60 -12.29
C ARG A 315 -15.95 -4.56 -13.12
N LEU A 316 -15.87 -3.64 -14.10
CA LEU A 316 -14.67 -3.44 -14.90
C LEU A 316 -13.49 -2.96 -14.04
N PHE A 317 -13.73 -2.02 -13.12
CA PHE A 317 -12.72 -1.51 -12.20
C PHE A 317 -12.13 -2.64 -11.36
N PHE A 318 -12.96 -3.48 -10.74
CA PHE A 318 -12.44 -4.55 -9.89
C PHE A 318 -11.74 -5.65 -10.68
N LEU A 319 -12.19 -5.96 -11.90
CA LEU A 319 -11.46 -6.87 -12.79
C LEU A 319 -10.05 -6.33 -13.11
N VAL A 320 -9.93 -5.04 -13.42
CA VAL A 320 -8.63 -4.38 -13.62
C VAL A 320 -7.81 -4.34 -12.33
N ARG A 321 -8.43 -4.02 -11.19
CA ARG A 321 -7.78 -3.92 -9.87
C ARG A 321 -7.17 -5.24 -9.41
N THR A 322 -7.71 -6.37 -9.86
CA THR A 322 -7.20 -7.72 -9.54
C THR A 322 -6.40 -8.33 -10.68
N GLY A 323 -6.01 -7.56 -11.70
CA GLY A 323 -5.14 -8.03 -12.79
C GLY A 323 -5.84 -8.86 -13.89
N HIS A 324 -7.16 -9.02 -13.82
CA HIS A 324 -7.97 -9.79 -14.79
C HIS A 324 -8.37 -8.94 -16.00
N TYR A 325 -7.37 -8.43 -16.71
CA TYR A 325 -7.58 -7.46 -17.79
C TYR A 325 -8.34 -8.04 -18.99
N GLN A 326 -8.09 -9.31 -19.34
CA GLN A 326 -8.76 -9.93 -20.49
C GLN A 326 -10.24 -10.14 -20.19
N GLU A 327 -10.57 -10.64 -19.00
CA GLU A 327 -11.93 -10.80 -18.51
C GLU A 327 -12.65 -9.45 -18.41
N ALA A 328 -11.94 -8.37 -18.03
CA ALA A 328 -12.47 -7.01 -18.08
C ALA A 328 -12.83 -6.59 -19.51
N LEU A 329 -11.97 -6.86 -20.49
CA LEU A 329 -12.23 -6.54 -21.89
C LEU A 329 -13.41 -7.34 -22.44
N GLU A 330 -13.47 -8.63 -22.15
CA GLU A 330 -14.57 -9.51 -22.55
C GLU A 330 -15.93 -9.00 -22.01
N GLU A 331 -15.97 -8.62 -20.73
CA GLU A 331 -17.17 -8.02 -20.13
C GLU A 331 -17.52 -6.66 -20.77
N ALA A 332 -16.53 -5.80 -21.03
CA ALA A 332 -16.76 -4.53 -21.70
C ALA A 332 -17.32 -4.71 -23.13
N LEU A 333 -16.82 -5.71 -23.86
CA LEU A 333 -17.30 -6.05 -25.20
C LEU A 333 -18.71 -6.65 -25.17
N ARG A 334 -19.02 -7.49 -24.17
CA ARG A 334 -20.37 -8.06 -23.97
C ARG A 334 -21.44 -6.98 -23.83
N PHE A 335 -21.11 -5.86 -23.18
CA PHE A 335 -22.00 -4.71 -22.98
C PHE A 335 -21.64 -3.51 -23.86
N GLN A 336 -20.94 -3.72 -24.99
CA GLN A 336 -20.37 -2.65 -25.81
C GLN A 336 -21.40 -1.59 -26.22
N GLN A 337 -22.62 -1.99 -26.61
CA GLN A 337 -23.64 -1.04 -27.05
C GLN A 337 -24.12 -0.13 -25.91
N ALA A 338 -24.31 -0.70 -24.71
CA ALA A 338 -24.74 0.06 -23.54
C ALA A 338 -23.63 1.02 -23.07
N ILE A 339 -22.38 0.57 -23.10
CA ILE A 339 -21.22 1.41 -22.77
C ILE A 339 -21.05 2.51 -23.82
N LYS A 340 -21.11 2.22 -25.11
CA LYS A 340 -20.97 3.23 -26.19
C LYS A 340 -22.02 4.33 -26.12
N HIS A 341 -23.24 4.01 -25.70
CA HIS A 341 -24.29 5.02 -25.51
C HIS A 341 -23.96 6.02 -24.39
N ARG A 342 -23.19 5.60 -23.39
CA ARG A 342 -22.74 6.45 -22.28
C ARG A 342 -21.40 7.12 -22.58
N GLU A 343 -20.43 6.34 -23.05
CA GLU A 343 -19.05 6.70 -23.33
C GLU A 343 -18.58 6.05 -24.64
N ALA A 344 -18.76 6.76 -25.76
CA ALA A 344 -18.54 6.23 -27.10
C ALA A 344 -17.09 5.76 -27.36
N SER A 345 -16.10 6.46 -26.79
CA SER A 345 -14.68 6.21 -27.05
C SER A 345 -14.03 5.21 -26.06
N PHE A 346 -14.69 4.92 -24.92
CA PHE A 346 -14.11 4.12 -23.84
C PHE A 346 -13.61 2.74 -24.31
N ILE A 347 -14.46 1.98 -25.02
CA ILE A 347 -14.12 0.62 -25.46
C ILE A 347 -12.87 0.60 -26.34
N SER A 348 -12.74 1.57 -27.26
CA SER A 348 -11.58 1.69 -28.15
C SER A 348 -10.29 1.96 -27.38
N HIS A 349 -10.34 2.91 -26.43
CA HIS A 349 -9.20 3.22 -25.57
C HIS A 349 -8.84 2.03 -24.67
N PHE A 350 -9.84 1.42 -24.03
CA PHE A 350 -9.64 0.29 -23.13
C PHE A 350 -8.99 -0.90 -23.84
N GLN A 351 -9.48 -1.25 -25.03
CA GLN A 351 -8.87 -2.29 -25.86
C GLN A 351 -7.43 -1.95 -26.26
N THR A 352 -7.17 -0.71 -26.68
CA THR A 352 -5.82 -0.24 -27.04
C THR A 352 -4.86 -0.34 -25.85
N TRP A 353 -5.33 0.04 -24.65
CA TRP A 353 -4.55 -0.01 -23.42
C TRP A 353 -4.20 -1.44 -23.01
N ILE A 354 -5.14 -2.39 -23.12
CA ILE A 354 -4.92 -3.81 -22.80
C ILE A 354 -4.03 -4.50 -23.83
N GLN A 355 -4.05 -4.09 -25.09
CA GLN A 355 -3.18 -4.65 -26.13
C GLN A 355 -1.75 -4.09 -26.07
N SER A 356 -1.54 -2.93 -25.45
CA SER A 356 -0.21 -2.37 -25.23
C SER A 356 0.57 -3.21 -24.21
N ALA A 357 1.79 -3.61 -24.60
CA ALA A 357 2.71 -4.39 -23.76
C ALA A 357 3.11 -3.64 -22.48
N ASP A 358 3.17 -2.31 -22.55
CA ASP A 358 3.53 -1.42 -21.45
C ASP A 358 2.32 -0.75 -20.78
N ARG A 359 1.09 -1.19 -21.11
CA ARG A 359 -0.18 -0.63 -20.58
C ARG A 359 -0.23 0.89 -20.73
N ARG A 360 0.10 1.36 -21.93
CA ARG A 360 0.13 2.78 -22.29
C ARG A 360 -0.69 3.06 -23.53
N LEU A 361 -1.40 4.17 -23.49
CA LEU A 361 -2.15 4.67 -24.63
C LEU A 361 -1.23 5.51 -25.55
N PRO A 362 -1.42 5.42 -26.89
CA PRO A 362 -0.80 6.34 -27.84
C PRO A 362 -1.12 7.79 -27.50
N LYS A 363 -0.23 8.72 -27.87
CA LYS A 363 -0.37 10.15 -27.53
C LYS A 363 -1.73 10.72 -27.96
N ALA A 364 -2.16 10.48 -29.20
CA ALA A 364 -3.44 10.95 -29.71
C ALA A 364 -4.64 10.49 -28.85
N ASN A 365 -4.66 9.20 -28.48
CA ASN A 365 -5.68 8.63 -27.62
C ASN A 365 -5.66 9.22 -26.21
N ARG A 366 -4.46 9.47 -25.65
CA ARG A 366 -4.32 10.12 -24.34
C ARG A 366 -4.82 11.56 -24.34
N ASP A 367 -4.44 12.34 -25.34
CA ASP A 367 -4.84 13.74 -25.45
C ASP A 367 -6.37 13.85 -25.61
N HIS A 368 -6.98 12.94 -26.39
CA HIS A 368 -8.43 12.84 -26.53
C HIS A 368 -9.12 12.44 -25.22
N LEU A 369 -8.64 11.41 -24.53
CA LEU A 369 -9.18 10.96 -23.23
C LEU A 369 -9.08 12.08 -22.18
N GLN A 370 -7.94 12.76 -22.11
CA GLN A 370 -7.72 13.86 -21.15
C GLN A 370 -8.70 15.01 -21.38
N SER A 371 -8.98 15.34 -22.65
CA SER A 371 -9.97 16.35 -23.00
C SER A 371 -11.37 15.98 -22.50
N ILE A 372 -11.82 14.73 -22.74
CA ILE A 372 -13.11 14.22 -22.25
C ILE A 372 -13.17 14.26 -20.72
N TYR A 373 -12.11 13.77 -20.07
CA TYR A 373 -12.03 13.71 -18.61
C TYR A 373 -12.14 15.11 -17.98
N ASN A 374 -11.38 16.08 -18.49
CA ASN A 374 -11.40 17.46 -17.99
C ASN A 374 -12.76 18.15 -18.24
N ALA A 375 -13.38 17.91 -19.39
CA ALA A 375 -14.62 18.58 -19.77
C ALA A 375 -15.86 18.02 -19.04
N HIS A 376 -15.92 16.71 -18.82
CA HIS A 376 -17.17 16.03 -18.42
C HIS A 376 -17.10 15.25 -17.11
N MET A 377 -15.90 14.98 -16.58
CA MET A 377 -15.73 14.04 -15.46
C MET A 377 -15.12 14.70 -14.21
N LEU A 378 -14.07 15.51 -14.37
CA LEU A 378 -13.28 16.06 -13.26
C LEU A 378 -14.10 16.86 -12.23
N HIS A 379 -15.09 17.63 -12.69
CA HIS A 379 -15.93 18.48 -11.84
C HIS A 379 -17.34 17.94 -11.61
N SER A 380 -17.62 16.71 -12.05
CA SER A 380 -18.94 16.11 -11.89
C SER A 380 -19.10 15.51 -10.50
N SER A 381 -19.96 16.10 -9.67
CA SER A 381 -20.31 15.57 -8.34
C SER A 381 -21.19 14.30 -8.40
N THR A 382 -21.69 13.96 -9.60
CA THR A 382 -22.60 12.83 -9.85
C THR A 382 -21.98 11.72 -10.67
N ALA A 383 -20.71 11.87 -11.08
CA ALA A 383 -20.02 10.84 -11.83
C ALA A 383 -19.80 9.59 -10.96
N ASP A 384 -19.98 8.43 -11.57
CA ASP A 384 -19.67 7.15 -10.95
C ASP A 384 -18.18 7.12 -10.56
N PRO A 385 -17.84 6.82 -9.29
CA PRO A 385 -16.47 6.85 -8.81
C PRO A 385 -15.57 5.78 -9.46
N PHE A 386 -16.14 4.64 -9.87
CA PHE A 386 -15.40 3.60 -10.57
C PHE A 386 -15.14 3.96 -12.02
N LYS A 387 -16.08 4.66 -12.65
CA LYS A 387 -15.89 5.24 -13.98
C LYS A 387 -14.79 6.31 -13.99
N LEU A 388 -14.68 7.11 -12.92
CA LEU A 388 -13.61 8.09 -12.76
C LEU A 388 -12.23 7.45 -12.51
N ALA A 389 -12.21 6.28 -11.86
CA ALA A 389 -10.99 5.57 -11.53
C ALA A 389 -10.42 4.74 -12.70
N LEU A 390 -11.30 4.30 -13.61
CA LEU A 390 -10.97 3.65 -14.88
C LEU A 390 -10.52 4.67 -15.93
#